data_AF-A0A839UUN0-F1
#
_entry.id   AF-A0A839UUN0-F1
#
_cell.length_a   1.000
_cell.length_b   1.000
_cell.length_c   1.000
_cell.angle_alpha   90.00
_cell.angle_beta   90.00
_cell.angle_gamma   90.00
#
_symmetry.space_group_name_H-M   'P 1'
#
loop_
_entity.id
_entity.type
_entity.pdbx_description
1 polymer ?
#
loop_
_entity_poly.entity_id
_entity_poly.type
_entity_poly.pdbx_seq_one_letter_code
_entity_poly.pdbx_strand_id
1 'polypeptide(L)'
;MAKFKDLYSKVKNTAAYKTSGILMEVAYMIQAAMDHKGMAKTELANELGCSRAYLTKALRGDNNFSISSLSKMAKALDCELHVAMIPRVVYTEVIKSAEKFYAQMQEERINSLRHEVKKKVKQKEKVVSIQEWLNNESINLAA
;
A
#
# COMPACT_ATOMS: atom_id res chain seq x y z
N MET A 1 19.53 26.67 21.89
CA MET A 1 19.02 25.41 21.29
C MET A 1 19.20 25.48 19.79
N ALA A 2 19.75 24.45 19.15
CA ALA A 2 19.78 24.39 17.68
C ALA A 2 18.34 24.33 17.15
N LYS A 3 18.00 25.14 16.13
CA LYS A 3 16.66 25.10 15.53
C LYS A 3 16.46 23.73 14.86
N PHE A 4 15.25 23.17 14.96
CA PHE A 4 14.91 21.86 14.38
C PHE A 4 15.36 21.70 12.92
N LYS A 5 15.21 22.78 12.13
CA LYS A 5 15.64 22.83 10.72
C LYS A 5 17.13 22.55 10.53
N ASP A 6 17.98 23.06 11.42
CA ASP A 6 19.42 22.90 11.34
C ASP A 6 19.82 21.46 11.71
N LEU A 7 19.19 20.90 12.74
CA LEU A 7 19.40 19.50 13.15
C LEU A 7 18.94 18.54 12.04
N TYR A 8 17.75 18.77 11.49
CA TYR A 8 17.20 17.99 10.38
C TYR A 8 18.12 18.03 9.14
N SER A 9 18.63 19.22 8.78
CA SER A 9 19.50 19.38 7.61
C SER A 9 20.82 18.61 7.71
N LYS A 10 21.34 18.45 8.93
CA LYS A 10 22.55 17.66 9.21
C LYS A 10 22.27 16.17 9.10
N VAL A 11 21.17 15.71 9.68
CA VAL A 11 20.83 14.28 9.73
C VAL A 11 20.37 13.75 8.37
N LYS A 12 19.60 14.53 7.59
CA LYS A 12 18.99 14.05 6.32
C LYS A 12 20.00 13.55 5.28
N ASN A 13 21.25 14.04 5.34
CA ASN A 13 22.29 13.69 4.38
C ASN A 13 23.12 12.48 4.81
N THR A 14 23.00 12.04 6.06
CA THR A 14 23.72 10.89 6.60
C THR A 14 23.32 9.60 5.91
N ALA A 15 24.24 8.63 5.86
CA ALA A 15 23.96 7.30 5.34
C ALA A 15 22.82 6.62 6.14
N ALA A 16 22.85 6.74 7.47
CA ALA A 16 21.84 6.16 8.35
C ALA A 16 20.42 6.66 8.00
N TYR A 17 20.22 7.97 7.84
CA TYR A 17 18.92 8.53 7.46
C TYR A 17 18.43 8.01 6.11
N LYS A 18 19.31 7.97 5.10
CA LYS A 18 18.98 7.47 3.77
C LYS A 18 18.65 5.97 3.79
N THR A 19 19.41 5.17 4.53
CA THR A 19 19.14 3.75 4.71
C THR A 19 17.78 3.52 5.37
N SER A 20 17.44 4.28 6.42
CA SER A 20 16.12 4.18 7.04
C SER A 20 14.99 4.54 6.07
N GLY A 21 15.18 5.55 5.22
CA GLY A 21 14.23 5.90 4.15
C GLY A 21 14.00 4.74 3.19
N ILE A 22 15.08 4.14 2.66
CA ILE A 22 15.02 2.99 1.75
C ILE A 22 14.34 1.80 2.42
N LEU A 23 14.65 1.51 3.70
CA LEU A 23 14.01 0.42 4.44
C LEU A 23 12.51 0.63 4.58
N MET A 24 12.07 1.86 4.82
CA MET A 24 10.67 2.20 4.94
C MET A 24 9.94 2.06 3.60
N GLU A 25 10.56 2.48 2.49
CA GLU A 25 10.02 2.28 1.14
C GLU A 25 9.89 0.79 0.80
N VAL A 26 10.93 -0.01 1.07
CA VAL A 26 10.90 -1.46 0.86
C VAL A 26 9.82 -2.14 1.70
N ALA A 27 9.69 -1.76 2.97
CA ALA A 27 8.63 -2.31 3.83
C ALA A 27 7.23 -1.95 3.32
N TYR A 28 7.04 -0.73 2.81
CA TYR A 28 5.78 -0.31 2.19
C TYR A 28 5.47 -1.12 0.92
N MET A 29 6.47 -1.34 0.04
CA MET A 29 6.30 -2.16 -1.15
C MET A 29 5.88 -3.60 -0.81
N ILE A 30 6.51 -4.20 0.19
CA ILE A 30 6.16 -5.56 0.65
C ILE A 30 4.72 -5.59 1.18
N GLN A 31 4.33 -4.62 2.01
CA GLN A 31 2.97 -4.56 2.55
C GLN A 31 1.93 -4.35 1.44
N ALA A 32 2.21 -3.50 0.46
CA ALA A 32 1.32 -3.29 -0.68
C ALA A 32 1.18 -4.56 -1.55
N ALA A 33 2.27 -5.29 -1.77
CA ALA A 33 2.24 -6.56 -2.49
C ALA A 33 1.46 -7.66 -1.73
N MET A 34 1.61 -7.71 -0.40
CA MET A 34 0.79 -8.57 0.46
C MET A 34 -0.70 -8.25 0.33
N ASP A 35 -1.07 -6.97 0.43
CA ASP A 35 -2.45 -6.52 0.32
C ASP A 35 -3.04 -6.86 -1.06
N HIS A 36 -2.26 -6.66 -2.13
CA HIS A 36 -2.65 -7.02 -3.51
C HIS A 36 -2.88 -8.53 -3.68
N LYS A 37 -2.00 -9.36 -3.10
CA LYS A 37 -2.12 -10.82 -3.13
C LYS A 37 -3.18 -11.36 -2.15
N GLY A 38 -3.70 -10.54 -1.25
CA GLY A 38 -4.56 -10.98 -0.16
C GLY A 38 -3.84 -11.85 0.87
N MET A 39 -2.52 -11.72 0.99
CA MET A 39 -1.68 -12.57 1.84
C MET A 39 -1.45 -11.92 3.21
N ALA A 40 -1.77 -12.63 4.28
CA ALA A 40 -1.53 -12.19 5.65
C ALA A 40 -0.06 -12.31 6.05
N LYS A 41 0.36 -11.51 7.03
CA LYS A 41 1.75 -11.52 7.54
C LYS A 41 2.18 -12.88 8.11
N THR A 42 1.25 -13.63 8.68
CA THR A 42 1.49 -15.01 9.15
C THR A 42 1.80 -15.95 8.01
N GLU A 43 1.08 -15.82 6.90
CA GLU A 43 1.24 -16.68 5.73
C GLU A 43 2.58 -16.38 5.06
N LEU A 44 2.93 -15.10 4.89
CA LEU A 44 4.25 -14.72 4.39
C LEU A 44 5.38 -15.22 5.31
N ALA A 45 5.22 -15.11 6.63
CA ALA A 45 6.23 -15.61 7.56
C ALA A 45 6.42 -17.14 7.42
N ASN A 46 5.32 -17.89 7.29
CA ASN A 46 5.34 -19.33 7.08
C ASN A 46 5.99 -19.70 5.75
N GLU A 47 5.63 -19.04 4.66
CA GLU A 47 6.20 -19.24 3.32
C GLU A 47 7.71 -18.98 3.30
N LEU A 48 8.17 -17.99 4.07
CA LEU A 48 9.60 -17.66 4.21
C LEU A 48 10.34 -18.55 5.21
N GLY A 49 9.64 -19.41 5.96
CA GLY A 49 10.23 -20.23 7.03
C GLY A 49 10.82 -19.39 8.18
N CYS A 50 10.21 -18.25 8.51
CA CYS A 50 10.70 -17.33 9.54
C CYS A 50 9.64 -17.04 10.61
N SER A 51 10.05 -16.45 11.74
CA SER A 51 9.07 -16.09 12.78
C SER A 51 8.28 -14.84 12.40
N ARG A 52 6.99 -14.81 12.76
CA ARG A 52 6.13 -13.63 12.58
C ARG A 52 6.71 -12.38 13.26
N ALA A 53 7.36 -12.56 14.41
CA ALA A 53 8.01 -11.48 15.15
C ALA A 53 9.21 -10.91 14.37
N TYR A 54 10.03 -11.77 13.77
CA TYR A 54 11.12 -11.34 12.89
C TYR A 54 10.59 -10.55 11.69
N LEU A 55 9.59 -11.08 10.99
CA LEU A 55 8.99 -10.40 9.84
C LEU A 55 8.36 -9.05 10.22
N THR A 56 7.73 -8.97 11.40
CA THR A 56 7.14 -7.72 11.90
C THR A 56 8.20 -6.65 12.17
N LYS A 57 9.32 -7.01 12.80
CA LYS A 57 10.44 -6.08 13.03
C LYS A 57 11.05 -5.62 11.71
N ALA A 58 11.23 -6.55 10.77
CA ALA A 58 11.75 -6.23 9.45
C ALA A 58 10.84 -5.23 8.71
N LEU A 59 9.52 -5.45 8.70
CA LEU A 59 8.55 -4.55 8.08
C LEU A 59 8.33 -3.21 8.81
N ARG A 60 8.88 -3.03 10.02
CA ARG A 60 8.92 -1.72 10.70
C ARG A 60 10.14 -0.89 10.31
N GLY A 61 11.07 -1.47 9.56
CA GLY A 61 12.36 -0.84 9.27
C GLY A 61 13.37 -0.96 10.42
N ASP A 62 13.08 -1.76 11.44
CA ASP A 62 13.98 -1.97 12.58
C ASP A 62 15.19 -2.84 12.19
N ASN A 63 15.06 -3.65 11.14
CA ASN A 63 16.10 -4.54 10.64
C ASN A 63 16.36 -4.29 9.16
N ASN A 64 17.64 -4.42 8.77
CA ASN A 64 18.03 -4.39 7.37
C ASN A 64 17.63 -5.71 6.68
N PHE A 65 17.18 -5.64 5.43
CA PHE A 65 16.93 -6.84 4.63
C PHE A 65 18.19 -7.21 3.86
N SER A 66 18.51 -8.51 3.82
CA SER A 66 19.47 -8.98 2.82
C SER A 66 18.79 -9.02 1.44
N ILE A 67 19.57 -8.87 0.37
CA ILE A 67 19.05 -9.04 -1.00
C ILE A 67 18.44 -10.43 -1.19
N SER A 68 19.02 -11.46 -0.57
CA SER A 68 18.45 -12.82 -0.58
C SER A 68 17.07 -12.88 0.07
N SER A 69 16.87 -12.20 1.20
CA SER A 69 15.58 -12.11 1.88
C SER A 69 14.55 -11.40 1.00
N LEU A 70 14.93 -10.29 0.34
CA LEU A 70 14.05 -9.56 -0.57
C LEU A 70 13.66 -10.40 -1.78
N SER A 71 14.60 -11.15 -2.36
CA SER A 71 14.32 -12.05 -3.49
C SER A 71 13.34 -13.17 -3.11
N LYS A 72 13.50 -13.77 -1.91
CA LYS A 72 12.54 -14.76 -1.39
C LYS A 72 11.15 -14.17 -1.17
N MET A 73 11.09 -12.97 -0.61
CA MET A 73 9.82 -12.24 -0.41
C MET A 73 9.14 -11.93 -1.74
N ALA A 74 9.89 -11.43 -2.72
CA ALA A 74 9.37 -11.15 -4.06
C ALA A 74 8.77 -12.41 -4.69
N LYS A 75 9.49 -13.53 -4.66
CA LYS A 75 8.98 -14.83 -5.12
C LYS A 75 7.70 -15.26 -4.37
N ALA A 76 7.70 -15.19 -3.04
CA ALA A 76 6.55 -15.54 -2.21
C ALA A 76 5.32 -14.67 -2.50
N LEU A 77 5.55 -13.42 -2.92
CA LEU A 77 4.51 -12.44 -3.25
C LEU A 77 4.16 -12.38 -4.74
N ASP A 78 4.71 -13.30 -5.56
CA ASP A 78 4.53 -13.31 -7.01
C ASP A 78 4.95 -11.97 -7.67
N CYS A 79 6.09 -11.45 -7.23
CA CYS A 79 6.69 -10.20 -7.69
C CYS A 79 8.11 -10.44 -8.20
N GLU A 80 8.58 -9.58 -9.10
CA GLU A 80 9.97 -9.55 -9.56
C GLU A 80 10.76 -8.47 -8.79
N LEU A 81 11.99 -8.77 -8.38
CA LEU A 81 12.86 -7.82 -7.66
C LEU A 81 13.83 -7.14 -8.62
N HIS A 82 13.67 -5.84 -8.81
CA HIS A 82 14.63 -5.01 -9.54
C HIS A 82 15.40 -4.08 -8.59
N VAL A 83 16.73 -4.04 -8.72
CA VAL A 83 17.61 -3.13 -7.97
C VAL A 83 18.35 -2.24 -8.96
N ALA A 84 18.31 -0.93 -8.75
CA ALA A 84 18.97 0.04 -9.61
C ALA A 84 19.72 1.10 -8.79
N MET A 85 20.85 1.57 -9.32
CA MET A 85 21.54 2.75 -8.82
C MET A 85 21.32 3.90 -9.80
N ILE A 86 20.80 5.01 -9.31
CA ILE A 86 20.41 6.16 -10.14
C ILE A 86 21.33 7.34 -9.81
N PRO A 87 21.94 8.01 -10.81
CA PRO A 87 22.72 9.22 -10.58
C PRO A 87 21.90 10.29 -9.84
N ARG A 88 22.51 10.97 -8.86
CA ARG A 88 21.80 11.94 -7.99
C ARG A 88 21.14 13.09 -8.76
N VAL A 89 21.70 13.48 -9.90
CA VAL A 89 21.13 14.51 -10.79
C VAL A 89 19.84 14.03 -11.48
N VAL A 90 19.74 12.73 -11.76
CA VAL A 90 18.56 12.07 -12.34
C VAL A 90 17.52 11.76 -11.26
N TYR A 91 17.95 11.55 -10.01
CA TYR A 91 17.07 11.24 -8.87
C TYR A 91 15.96 12.28 -8.67
N THR A 92 16.23 13.57 -8.88
CA THR A 92 15.22 14.62 -8.78
C THR A 92 14.10 14.49 -9.81
N GLU A 93 14.42 14.02 -11.02
CA GLU A 93 13.44 13.85 -12.10
C GLU A 93 12.72 12.49 -11.97
N VAL A 94 13.43 11.45 -11.50
CA VAL A 94 12.84 10.12 -11.23
C VAL A 94 11.92 10.17 -10.01
N ILE A 95 12.27 10.87 -8.93
CA ILE A 95 11.36 11.06 -7.79
C ILE A 95 10.11 11.80 -8.24
N LYS A 96 10.23 12.94 -8.94
CA LYS A 96 9.06 13.66 -9.44
C LYS A 96 8.17 12.77 -10.30
N SER A 97 8.78 11.92 -11.13
CA SER A 97 8.05 11.00 -12.01
C SER A 97 7.40 9.86 -11.24
N ALA A 98 8.07 9.30 -10.23
CA ALA A 98 7.55 8.25 -9.35
C ALA A 98 6.46 8.79 -8.42
N GLU A 99 6.64 9.98 -7.83
CA GLU A 99 5.61 10.69 -7.06
C GLU A 99 4.37 10.94 -7.91
N LYS A 100 4.56 11.36 -9.17
CA LYS A 100 3.47 11.55 -10.13
C LYS A 100 2.78 10.22 -10.47
N PHE A 101 3.55 9.15 -10.67
CA PHE A 101 3.02 7.81 -10.92
C PHE A 101 2.23 7.25 -9.72
N TYR A 102 2.76 7.38 -8.50
CA TYR A 102 2.07 6.96 -7.27
C TYR A 102 0.81 7.81 -7.02
N ALA A 103 0.85 9.12 -7.27
CA ALA A 103 -0.32 9.98 -7.19
C ALA A 103 -1.40 9.55 -8.18
N GLN A 104 -1.00 9.22 -9.41
CA GLN A 104 -1.89 8.77 -10.48
C GLN A 104 -2.54 7.41 -10.15
N MET A 105 -1.76 6.44 -9.67
CA MET A 105 -2.29 5.15 -9.18
C MET A 105 -3.27 5.32 -8.01
N GLN A 106 -2.98 6.22 -7.06
CA GLN A 106 -3.86 6.49 -5.92
C GLN A 106 -5.17 7.15 -6.36
N GLU A 107 -5.13 8.10 -7.30
CA GLU A 107 -6.33 8.72 -7.88
C GLU A 107 -7.20 7.71 -8.62
N GLU A 108 -6.60 6.84 -9.44
CA GLU A 108 -7.31 5.77 -10.15
C GLU A 108 -8.01 4.81 -9.16
N ARG A 109 -7.32 4.45 -8.07
CA ARG A 109 -7.85 3.59 -7.02
C ARG A 109 -8.95 4.29 -6.19
N ILE A 110 -8.82 5.57 -5.89
CA ILE A 110 -9.87 6.36 -5.22
C ILE A 110 -11.08 6.50 -6.14
N ASN A 111 -10.88 6.72 -7.43
CA ASN A 111 -11.97 6.85 -8.40
C ASN A 111 -12.70 5.54 -8.65
N SER A 112 -11.99 4.41 -8.72
CA SER A 112 -12.62 3.09 -8.81
C SER A 112 -13.45 2.77 -7.56
N LEU A 113 -12.92 3.04 -6.37
CA LEU A 113 -13.66 2.91 -5.11
C LEU A 113 -14.89 3.83 -5.06
N ARG A 114 -14.77 5.09 -5.48
CA ARG A 114 -15.91 6.01 -5.59
C ARG A 114 -16.98 5.49 -6.54
N HIS A 115 -16.58 4.90 -7.66
CA HIS A 115 -17.51 4.33 -8.63
C HIS A 115 -18.24 3.10 -8.05
N GLU A 116 -17.51 2.23 -7.36
CA GLU A 116 -18.07 1.05 -6.71
C GLU A 116 -19.04 1.42 -5.57
N VAL A 117 -18.68 2.41 -4.74
CA VAL A 117 -19.56 2.94 -3.69
C VAL A 117 -20.82 3.55 -4.29
N LYS A 118 -20.71 4.38 -5.34
CA LYS A 118 -21.89 4.93 -6.05
C LYS A 118 -22.80 3.84 -6.60
N LYS A 119 -22.22 2.79 -7.18
CA LYS A 119 -22.97 1.64 -7.70
C LYS A 119 -23.74 0.93 -6.57
N LYS A 120 -23.08 0.67 -5.43
CA LYS A 120 -23.70 0.02 -4.27
C LYS A 120 -24.78 0.88 -3.62
N VAL A 121 -24.59 2.19 -3.52
CA VAL A 121 -25.61 3.14 -3.01
C VAL A 121 -26.84 3.14 -3.91
N LYS A 122 -26.65 3.28 -5.22
CA LYS A 122 -27.74 3.29 -6.20
C LYS A 122 -28.51 1.97 -6.24
N GLN A 123 -27.80 0.85 -6.05
CA GLN A 123 -28.41 -0.48 -5.96
C GLN A 123 -29.23 -0.63 -4.67
N LYS A 124 -28.75 -0.07 -3.54
CA LYS A 124 -29.47 -0.04 -2.26
C LYS A 124 -30.72 0.84 -2.32
N GLU A 125 -30.65 2.03 -2.91
CA GLU A 125 -31.81 2.91 -3.13
C GLU A 125 -32.86 2.24 -4.03
N LYS A 126 -32.43 1.52 -5.07
CA LYS A 126 -33.35 0.77 -5.94
C LYS A 126 -34.06 -0.36 -5.20
N VAL A 127 -33.36 -1.09 -4.33
CA VAL A 127 -33.94 -2.14 -3.47
C VAL A 127 -34.92 -1.56 -2.45
N VAL A 128 -34.61 -0.42 -1.84
CA VAL A 128 -35.52 0.29 -0.93
C VAL A 128 -36.79 0.72 -1.68
N SER A 129 -36.67 1.27 -2.90
CA SER A 129 -37.82 1.67 -3.72
C SER A 129 -38.70 0.49 -4.19
N ILE A 130 -38.11 -0.70 -4.40
CA ILE A 130 -38.87 -1.91 -4.76
C ILE A 130 -39.63 -2.45 -3.55
N GLN A 131 -39.04 -2.40 -2.35
CA GLN A 131 -39.74 -2.77 -1.12
C GLN A 131 -40.90 -1.82 -0.80
N GLU A 132 -40.73 -0.51 -1.03
CA GLU A 132 -41.81 0.47 -0.91
C GLU A 132 -42.92 0.25 -1.94
N TRP A 133 -42.56 -0.13 -3.18
CA TRP A 133 -43.54 -0.49 -4.21
C TRP A 133 -44.32 -1.78 -3.86
N LEU A 134 -43.63 -2.84 -3.44
CA LEU A 134 -44.27 -4.10 -2.99
C LEU A 134 -45.17 -3.88 -1.76
N ASN A 135 -44.78 -3.00 -0.84
CA ASN A 135 -45.59 -2.64 0.33
C ASN A 135 -46.83 -1.83 -0.05
N ASN A 136 -46.77 -0.99 -1.10
CA ASN A 136 -47.90 -0.22 -1.59
C ASN A 136 -48.83 -1.02 -2.52
N GLU A 137 -48.33 -2.03 -3.23
CA GLU A 137 -49.13 -2.85 -4.15
C GLU A 137 -49.89 -3.97 -3.43
N SER A 138 -49.32 -4.50 -2.34
CA SER A 138 -50.02 -5.42 -1.42
C SER A 138 -51.28 -4.81 -0.79
N ILE A 139 -51.33 -3.48 -0.67
CA ILE A 139 -52.48 -2.74 -0.11
C ILE A 139 -53.61 -2.60 -1.14
N ASN A 140 -53.32 -2.65 -2.44
CA ASN A 140 -54.33 -2.48 -3.50
C ASN A 140 -54.93 -3.79 -4.03
N LEU A 141 -54.41 -4.95 -3.63
CA LEU A 141 -54.97 -6.27 -4.00
C LEU A 141 -55.87 -6.88 -2.92
N ALA A 142 -56.02 -6.20 -1.77
CA ALA A 142 -56.86 -6.64 -0.65
C ALA A 142 -58.11 -5.76 -0.41
N ALA A 143 -58.40 -4.83 -1.33
CA ALA A 143 -59.60 -3.98 -1.35
C ALA A 143 -60.49 -4.35 -2.55
#